data_AF-A0A8J4UKI1-F1
#
_entry.id   AF-A0A8J4UKI1-F1
#
_cell.length_a   1.000
_cell.length_b   1.000
_cell.length_c   1.000
_cell.angle_alpha   90.00
_cell.angle_beta   90.00
_cell.angle_gamma   90.00
#
_symmetry.space_group_name_H-M   'P 1'
#
loop_
_entity.id
_entity.type
_entity.pdbx_description
1 polymer ?
#
loop_
_entity_poly.entity_id
_entity_poly.type
_entity_poly.pdbx_seq_one_letter_code
_entity_poly.pdbx_strand_id
1 'polypeptide(L)' 'EPKPELISSPKGDVLIGNSVTLTCTLNVPSTGWKFYWITPTQSTETETDSSFYYNISPVRVSDG' A
#
# COMPACT_ATOMS: atom_id res chain seq x y z
N GLU A 1 10.34 17.27 4.87
CA GLU A 1 10.29 16.00 4.12
C GLU A 1 8.94 15.94 3.39
N PRO A 2 8.88 15.47 2.12
CA PRO A 2 7.61 15.34 1.41
C PRO A 2 6.71 14.31 2.10
N LYS A 3 5.42 14.62 2.22
CA LYS A 3 4.45 13.71 2.81
C LYS A 3 3.84 12.85 1.69
N PRO A 4 3.97 11.52 1.72
CA PRO A 4 3.26 10.65 0.79
C PRO A 4 1.76 10.63 1.09
N GLU A 5 0.96 10.42 0.05
CA GLU A 5 -0.48 10.21 0.14
C GLU A 5 -0.79 8.74 -0.17
N LEU A 6 -1.62 8.11 0.67
CA LEU A 6 -2.04 6.72 0.50
C LEU A 6 -3.49 6.70 0.00
N ILE A 7 -3.71 6.02 -1.13
CA ILE A 7 -5.01 5.90 -1.78
C ILE A 7 -5.33 4.41 -1.94
N SER A 8 -6.57 3.99 -1.68
CA SER A 8 -7.03 2.63 -1.96
C SER A 8 -8.00 2.59 -3.13
N SER A 9 -8.00 1.46 -3.84
CA SER A 9 -8.99 1.11 -4.86
C SER A 9 -9.43 -0.35 -4.66
N PRO A 10 -10.73 -0.62 -4.37
CA PRO A 10 -11.80 0.35 -4.13
C PRO A 10 -11.59 1.16 -2.83
N LYS A 11 -12.27 2.32 -2.74
CA LYS A 11 -12.31 3.14 -1.53
C LYS A 11 -13.37 2.61 -0.55
N GLY A 12 -13.13 2.82 0.74
CA GLY A 12 -14.06 2.43 1.80
C GLY A 12 -13.91 0.98 2.23
N ASP A 13 -14.98 0.42 2.80
CA ASP A 13 -14.96 -0.94 3.34
C ASP A 13 -14.86 -1.98 2.23
N VAL A 14 -14.07 -3.03 2.49
CA VAL A 14 -13.84 -4.12 1.55
C VAL A 14 -14.13 -5.46 2.24
N LEU A 15 -14.78 -6.36 1.52
CA LEU A 15 -15.08 -7.71 2.00
C LEU A 15 -13.87 -8.63 1.88
N ILE A 16 -13.78 -9.60 2.80
CA ILE A 16 -12.82 -10.71 2.75
C ILE A 16 -12.94 -11.42 1.40
N GLY A 17 -11.80 -11.77 0.80
CA GLY A 17 -11.75 -12.43 -0.51
C GLY A 17 -11.63 -11.49 -1.70
N ASN A 18 -11.91 -10.19 -1.53
CA ASN A 18 -11.75 -9.20 -2.60
C ASN A 18 -10.26 -8.90 -2.84
N SER A 19 -10.00 -8.14 -3.91
CA SER A 19 -8.69 -7.55 -4.19
C SER A 19 -8.72 -6.05 -3.93
N VAL A 20 -7.65 -5.53 -3.34
CA VAL A 20 -7.44 -4.09 -3.10
C VAL A 20 -6.08 -3.71 -3.61
N THR A 21 -6.03 -2.62 -4.38
CA THR A 21 -4.77 -1.96 -4.73
C THR A 21 -4.61 -0.74 -3.86
N LEU A 22 -3.53 -0.70 -3.09
CA LEU A 22 -3.04 0.49 -2.43
C LEU A 22 -2.07 1.23 -3.35
N THR A 23 -2.19 2.53 -3.41
CA THR A 23 -1.33 3.42 -4.19
C THR A 23 -0.71 4.46 -3.28
N CYS A 24 0.61 4.53 -3.24
CA CYS A 24 1.37 5.58 -2.57
C CYS A 24 1.76 6.64 -3.60
N THR A 25 1.24 7.87 -3.48
CA THR A 25 1.58 8.99 -4.37
C THR A 25 2.46 10.00 -3.67
N LEU A 26 3.49 10.48 -4.37
CA LEU A 26 4.40 11.50 -3.89
C LEU A 26 4.36 12.70 -4.85
N ASN A 27 4.10 13.90 -4.32
CA ASN A 27 3.98 15.12 -5.12
C ASN A 27 5.34 15.74 -5.51
N VAL A 28 6.41 14.93 -5.50
CA VAL A 28 7.78 15.31 -5.89
C VAL A 28 8.41 14.19 -6.72
N PRO A 29 9.47 14.47 -7.51
CA PRO A 29 10.20 13.43 -8.22
C PRO A 29 10.68 12.32 -7.27
N SER A 30 10.36 11.08 -7.62
CA SER A 30 10.59 9.89 -6.79
C SER A 30 11.85 9.10 -7.18
N THR A 31 12.68 9.63 -8.07
CA THR A 31 13.92 8.96 -8.50
C THR A 31 14.84 8.71 -7.31
N GLY A 32 15.19 7.44 -7.06
CA GLY A 32 16.07 7.04 -5.96
C GLY A 32 15.38 6.87 -4.60
N TRP A 33 14.06 7.00 -4.52
CA TRP A 33 13.30 6.73 -3.29
C TRP A 33 13.06 5.24 -3.11
N LYS A 34 13.02 4.80 -1.85
CA LYS A 34 12.55 3.47 -1.46
C LYS A 34 11.15 3.58 -0.90
N PHE A 35 10.27 2.68 -1.31
CA PHE A 35 8.90 2.61 -0.83
C PHE A 35 8.74 1.36 0.04
N TYR A 36 8.18 1.59 1.23
CA TYR A 36 7.93 0.57 2.23
C TYR A 36 6.44 0.44 2.48
N TRP A 37 5.93 -0.79 2.34
CA TRP A 37 4.56 -1.15 2.67
C TRP A 37 4.56 -1.86 4.01
N ILE A 38 3.94 -1.24 5.01
CA ILE A 38 3.91 -1.73 6.39
C ILE A 38 2.51 -2.26 6.68
N THR A 39 2.42 -3.51 7.11
CA THR A 39 1.19 -4.12 7.60
C THR A 39 1.29 -4.27 9.12
N PRO A 40 0.73 -3.35 9.92
CA PRO A 40 1.00 -3.27 11.35
C PRO A 40 0.63 -4.54 12.11
N THR A 41 -0.49 -5.15 11.74
CA THR A 41 -1.02 -6.39 12.33
C THR A 41 -0.13 -7.60 12.08
N GLN A 42 0.59 -7.63 10.97
CA GLN A 42 1.47 -8.74 10.60
C GLN A 42 2.93 -8.46 11.00
N SER A 43 3.24 -7.23 11.44
CA SER A 43 4.62 -6.78 11.72
C SER A 43 5.56 -7.06 10.54
N THR A 44 5.02 -7.01 9.32
CA THR A 44 5.75 -7.24 8.08
C THR A 44 5.96 -5.93 7.34
N GLU A 45 7.15 -5.80 6.76
CA GLU A 45 7.52 -4.72 5.88
C GLU A 45 7.88 -5.31 4.52
N THR A 46 7.31 -4.76 3.45
CA THR A 46 7.67 -5.12 2.08
C THR A 46 8.32 -3.92 1.42
N GLU A 47 9.63 -4.04 1.13
CA GLU A 47 10.34 -3.08 0.29
C GLU A 47 9.97 -3.34 -1.18
N THR A 48 9.62 -2.28 -1.89
CA THR A 48 9.37 -2.34 -3.33
C THR A 48 10.30 -1.37 -4.05
N ASP A 49 11.08 -1.90 -5.01
CA ASP A 49 12.12 -1.15 -5.71
C ASP A 49 11.60 0.03 -6.53
N SER A 50 10.33 0.02 -6.95
CA SER A 50 9.73 1.09 -7.78
C SER A 50 8.20 1.09 -7.81
N SER A 51 7.53 0.19 -7.09
CA SER A 51 6.08 0.07 -7.18
C SER A 51 5.39 0.98 -6.17
N PHE A 52 4.86 2.09 -6.67
CA PHE A 52 3.85 2.89 -5.96
C PHE A 52 2.57 2.10 -5.65
N TYR A 53 2.44 0.88 -6.17
CA TYR A 53 1.27 0.04 -6.02
C TYR A 53 1.59 -1.18 -5.15
N TYR A 54 0.68 -1.51 -4.24
CA TYR A 54 0.70 -2.73 -3.46
C TYR A 54 -0.66 -3.42 -3.58
N ASN A 55 -0.64 -4.69 -3.98
CA ASN A 55 -1.85 -5.45 -4.23
C ASN A 55 -2.09 -6.45 -3.10
N ILE A 56 -3.25 -6.34 -2.47
CA ILE A 56 -3.76 -7.27 -1.49
C ILE A 56 -4.78 -8.17 -2.19
N SER A 57 -4.47 -9.46 -2.32
CA SER A 57 -5.38 -10.44 -2.93
C SER A 57 -5.06 -11.86 -2.46
N PRO A 58 -6.01 -12.57 -1.82
CA PRO A 58 -7.28 -12.08 -1.30
C PRO A 58 -7.11 -11.26 -0.01
N VAL A 59 -8.01 -10.30 0.23
CA VAL A 59 -8.13 -9.61 1.53
C VAL A 59 -8.49 -10.61 2.64
N ARG A 60 -7.80 -10.49 3.78
CA ARG A 60 -7.94 -11.32 4.99
C ARG A 60 -8.26 -10.45 6.21
N VAL A 61 -8.74 -11.10 7.27
CA VAL A 61 -8.95 -10.43 8.58
C VAL A 61 -7.66 -9.82 9.13
N SER A 62 -6.50 -10.40 8.80
CA SER A 62 -5.19 -9.89 9.18
C SER A 62 -4.76 -8.61 8.46
N ASP A 63 -5.51 -8.14 7.46
CA ASP A 63 -5.17 -6.94 6.68
C ASP A 63 -5.87 -5.67 7.21
N GLY A 64 -6.78 -5.81 8.19
CA GLY A 64 -7.46 -4.70 8.88
C GLY A 64 -6.83 -4.34 10.21
#